data_AF-A0A453DE03-F1
#
_entry.id   AF-A0A453DE03-F1
#
_cell.length_a   1.000
_cell.length_b   1.000
_cell.length_c   1.000
_cell.angle_alpha   90.00
_cell.angle_beta   90.00
_cell.angle_gamma   90.00
#
_symmetry.space_group_name_H-M   'P 1'
#
loop_
_entity.id
_entity.type
_entity.pdbx_description
1 polymer ?
#
loop_
_entity_poly.entity_id
_entity_poly.type
_entity_poly.pdbx_seq_one_letter_code
_entity_poly.pdbx_strand_id
1 'polypeptide(L)'
;ALEDGMLQGLGDDDDVRAPLPVRRETLYGDTPMIVTRPNATVAFRNFEEEARQSAWDSEQNATSSSRDNLASLYRPPFDLMFNGPFDKAKLEASSLDKWLLINLQSTEEFSSHMLNRDTWANEAVAQTIRSNFIFWQ
;
A
#
# COMPACT_ATOMS: atom_id res chain seq x y z
N ALA A 1 -51.54 -31.22 43.27
CA ALA A 1 -50.80 -32.49 43.32
C ALA A 1 -50.17 -32.70 41.94
N LEU A 2 -48.88 -32.91 41.70
CA LEU A 2 -47.63 -33.10 42.46
C LEU A 2 -46.55 -32.87 41.35
N GLU A 3 -45.61 -31.95 41.51
CA GLU A 3 -44.17 -32.20 41.78
C GLU A 3 -43.50 -33.26 40.88
N ASP A 4 -42.24 -33.22 40.44
CA ASP A 4 -41.13 -32.27 40.26
C ASP A 4 -39.93 -33.17 39.82
N GLY A 5 -38.84 -32.60 39.29
CA GLY A 5 -37.51 -33.24 39.23
C GLY A 5 -37.02 -33.65 37.83
N MET A 6 -36.30 -32.83 37.05
CA MET A 6 -34.92 -32.31 37.20
C MET A 6 -33.80 -33.28 36.77
N LEU A 7 -32.76 -32.68 36.16
CA LEU A 7 -31.37 -33.13 35.90
C LEU A 7 -31.14 -33.76 34.50
N GLN A 8 -30.16 -33.35 33.67
CA GLN A 8 -28.92 -32.56 33.74
C GLN A 8 -28.72 -31.96 32.31
N GLY A 9 -28.12 -30.80 32.03
CA GLY A 9 -26.93 -30.19 32.61
C GLY A 9 -25.78 -30.24 31.59
N LEU A 10 -25.13 -29.09 31.35
CA LEU A 10 -23.83 -28.87 30.65
C LEU A 10 -23.94 -28.82 29.12
N GLY A 11 -23.40 -27.86 28.37
CA GLY A 11 -22.48 -26.75 28.62
C GLY A 11 -22.07 -26.19 27.25
N ASP A 12 -21.68 -24.92 27.19
CA ASP A 12 -20.99 -24.30 26.06
C ASP A 12 -19.90 -25.22 25.49
N ASP A 13 -19.76 -25.26 24.16
CA ASP A 13 -18.50 -25.11 23.42
C ASP A 13 -18.71 -25.50 21.94
N ASP A 14 -18.13 -24.69 21.04
CA ASP A 14 -17.91 -24.97 19.62
C ASP A 14 -19.10 -24.94 18.64
N ASP A 15 -19.82 -23.81 18.54
CA ASP A 15 -20.50 -23.43 17.28
C ASP A 15 -19.48 -22.92 16.23
N VAL A 16 -18.44 -23.71 16.00
CA VAL A 16 -17.48 -23.48 14.91
C VAL A 16 -18.18 -23.84 13.63
N ARG A 17 -18.53 -22.81 12.84
CA ARG A 17 -19.10 -22.96 11.51
C ARG A 17 -18.29 -23.98 10.70
N ALA A 18 -18.96 -25.04 10.25
CA ALA A 18 -18.32 -26.10 9.46
C ALA A 18 -17.56 -25.51 8.24
N PRO A 19 -16.39 -26.07 7.89
CA PRO A 19 -15.65 -25.62 6.72
C PRO A 19 -16.52 -25.75 5.46
N LEU A 20 -16.40 -24.77 4.57
CA LEU A 20 -17.12 -24.81 3.31
C LEU A 20 -16.71 -26.06 2.51
N PRO A 21 -17.67 -26.77 1.89
CA PRO A 21 -17.36 -27.95 1.10
C PRO A 21 -16.47 -27.58 -0.08
N VAL A 22 -15.44 -28.40 -0.30
CA VAL A 22 -14.50 -28.20 -1.41
C VAL A 22 -15.20 -28.50 -2.73
N ARG A 23 -15.43 -27.47 -3.56
CA ARG A 23 -15.82 -27.65 -4.98
C ARG A 23 -14.58 -27.74 -5.85
N ARG A 24 -14.59 -28.69 -6.78
CA ARG A 24 -13.63 -28.78 -7.89
C ARG A 24 -14.42 -28.63 -9.18
N GLU A 25 -14.32 -27.46 -9.80
CA GLU A 25 -14.88 -27.19 -11.13
C GLU A 25 -13.74 -27.15 -12.13
N THR A 26 -13.87 -27.90 -13.23
CA THR A 26 -12.92 -27.87 -14.34
C THR A 26 -13.42 -26.86 -15.35
N LEU A 27 -12.66 -25.79 -15.58
CA LEU A 27 -13.08 -24.61 -16.36
C LEU A 27 -13.16 -24.85 -17.89
N TYR A 28 -12.79 -26.02 -18.39
CA TYR A 28 -12.83 -26.33 -19.82
C TYR A 28 -13.67 -27.58 -20.06
N GLY A 29 -14.79 -27.39 -20.77
CA GLY A 29 -15.46 -28.48 -21.47
C GLY A 29 -14.67 -28.81 -22.73
N ASP A 30 -14.65 -30.10 -23.10
CA ASP A 30 -14.04 -30.60 -24.33
C ASP A 30 -14.79 -30.06 -25.56
N THR A 31 -14.50 -28.82 -25.91
CA THR A 31 -14.81 -28.22 -27.21
C THR A 31 -13.49 -28.03 -27.95
N PRO A 32 -13.30 -28.64 -29.14
CA PRO A 32 -12.08 -28.45 -29.91
C PRO A 32 -12.08 -27.05 -30.52
N MET A 33 -11.69 -26.06 -29.72
CA MET A 33 -11.35 -24.72 -30.18
C MET A 33 -9.93 -24.79 -30.73
N ILE A 34 -9.75 -24.41 -31.99
CA ILE A 34 -8.43 -24.14 -32.57
C ILE A 34 -7.83 -22.98 -31.77
N VAL A 35 -6.99 -23.30 -30.80
CA VAL A 35 -6.20 -22.32 -30.05
C VAL A 35 -4.93 -22.07 -30.84
N THR A 36 -4.86 -20.93 -31.53
CA THR A 36 -3.61 -20.32 -31.92
C THR A 36 -2.84 -20.04 -30.63
N ARG A 37 -1.86 -20.88 -30.32
CA ARG A 37 -1.00 -20.72 -29.13
C ARG A 37 -0.14 -19.47 -29.30
N PRO A 38 -0.22 -18.43 -28.44
CA PRO A 38 0.88 -17.50 -28.28
C PRO A 38 1.86 -18.13 -27.28
N ASN A 39 2.55 -19.19 -27.70
CA ASN A 39 3.67 -19.72 -26.94
C ASN A 39 4.96 -19.18 -27.55
N ALA A 40 5.29 -17.95 -27.19
CA ALA A 40 6.65 -17.48 -27.20
C ALA A 40 6.90 -16.84 -25.85
N THR A 41 7.40 -17.63 -24.90
CA THR A 41 8.26 -17.11 -23.84
C THR A 41 9.35 -16.29 -24.54
N VAL A 42 9.21 -14.97 -24.50
CA VAL A 42 10.20 -14.06 -25.07
C VAL A 42 11.43 -14.17 -24.17
N ALA A 43 12.37 -15.03 -24.54
CA ALA A 43 13.58 -15.32 -23.76
C ALA A 43 14.53 -14.11 -23.63
N PHE A 44 14.16 -12.97 -24.22
CA PHE A 44 14.86 -11.69 -24.15
C PHE A 44 13.86 -10.56 -23.82
N ARG A 45 13.01 -10.76 -22.82
CA ARG A 45 12.19 -9.68 -22.25
C ARG A 45 13.10 -8.79 -21.40
N ASN A 46 13.47 -7.62 -21.90
CA ASN A 46 14.31 -6.68 -21.15
C ASN A 46 13.43 -5.90 -20.14
N PHE A 47 13.35 -6.40 -18.91
CA PHE A 47 12.56 -5.77 -17.84
C PHE A 47 13.03 -4.35 -17.49
N GLU A 48 14.31 -4.04 -17.73
CA GLU A 48 14.88 -2.72 -17.45
C GLU A 48 14.39 -1.67 -18.47
N GLU A 49 14.12 -2.07 -19.70
CA GLU A 49 13.57 -1.19 -20.75
C GLU A 49 12.06 -0.97 -20.58
N GLU A 50 11.33 -1.99 -20.14
CA GLU A 50 9.89 -1.94 -19.81
C GLU A 50 9.64 -1.00 -18.60
N ALA A 51 10.54 -1.00 -17.60
CA ALA A 51 10.48 -0.09 -16.46
C ALA A 51 10.75 1.38 -16.84
N ARG A 52 11.62 1.63 -17.84
CA ARG A 52 11.91 2.99 -18.34
C ARG A 52 10.77 3.55 -19.22
N GLN A 53 10.09 2.70 -19.99
CA GLN A 53 8.93 3.10 -20.80
C GLN A 53 7.67 3.33 -19.95
N SER A 54 7.49 2.58 -18.86
CA SER A 54 6.35 2.73 -17.93
C SER A 54 6.39 4.03 -17.10
N ALA A 55 7.49 4.77 -17.12
CA ALA A 55 7.60 6.06 -16.43
C ALA A 55 6.97 7.23 -17.20
N TRP A 56 6.58 7.05 -18.48
CA TRP A 56 6.12 8.16 -19.33
C TRP A 56 4.89 7.90 -20.22
N ASP A 57 4.43 6.65 -20.41
CA ASP A 57 3.18 6.39 -21.15
C ASP A 57 1.97 6.35 -20.21
N SER A 58 1.43 7.55 -19.98
CA SER A 58 0.11 7.76 -19.40
C SER A 58 -0.97 7.54 -20.45
N GLU A 59 -1.47 6.31 -20.65
CA GLU A 59 -2.90 6.14 -20.95
C GLU A 59 -3.35 4.65 -20.88
N GLN A 60 -4.46 4.43 -20.17
CA GLN A 60 -5.38 3.28 -20.28
C GLN A 60 -4.90 1.90 -19.80
N ASN A 61 -5.33 1.50 -18.58
CA ASN A 61 -6.26 0.38 -18.41
C ASN A 61 -6.71 0.28 -16.93
N ALA A 62 -8.01 0.14 -16.67
CA ALA A 62 -8.66 0.30 -15.37
C ALA A 62 -8.18 -0.62 -14.22
N THR A 63 -7.24 -1.54 -14.46
CA THR A 63 -6.57 -2.36 -13.44
C THR A 63 -5.32 -1.72 -12.82
N SER A 64 -4.80 -0.62 -13.38
CA SER A 64 -3.67 0.14 -12.81
C SER A 64 -4.11 1.08 -11.70
N SER A 65 -5.34 1.61 -11.76
CA SER A 65 -5.87 2.59 -10.80
C SER A 65 -5.74 2.14 -9.35
N SER A 66 -6.00 0.87 -9.05
CA SER A 66 -5.88 0.33 -7.70
C SER A 66 -4.42 0.12 -7.26
N ARG A 67 -3.49 -0.15 -8.18
CA ARG A 67 -2.05 -0.27 -7.88
C ARG A 67 -1.40 1.11 -7.74
N ASP A 68 -1.77 2.06 -8.60
CA ASP A 68 -1.35 3.46 -8.52
C ASP A 68 -1.85 4.13 -7.24
N ASN A 69 -3.05 3.76 -6.79
CA ASN A 69 -3.63 4.21 -5.52
C ASN A 69 -2.99 3.57 -4.28
N LEU A 70 -2.39 2.37 -4.39
CA LEU A 70 -1.64 1.78 -3.28
C LEU A 70 -0.19 2.28 -3.24
N ALA A 71 0.43 2.48 -4.41
CA ALA A 71 1.77 3.04 -4.52
C ALA A 71 1.80 4.51 -4.05
N SER A 72 0.70 5.24 -4.20
CA SER A 72 0.58 6.63 -3.73
C SER A 72 0.75 6.76 -2.21
N LEU A 73 0.34 5.75 -1.45
CA LEU A 73 0.40 5.74 0.02
C LEU A 73 1.84 5.80 0.56
N TYR A 74 2.81 5.34 -0.22
CA TYR A 74 4.22 5.29 0.19
C TYR A 74 5.06 6.42 -0.40
N ARG A 75 4.43 7.35 -1.14
CA ARG A 75 5.12 8.48 -1.77
C ARG A 75 5.62 9.46 -0.70
N PRO A 76 6.79 10.10 -0.93
CA PRO A 76 7.25 11.17 -0.06
C PRO A 76 6.23 12.31 0.05
N PRO A 77 6.14 12.99 1.20
CA PRO A 77 5.18 14.07 1.43
C PRO A 77 5.66 15.38 0.77
N PHE A 78 5.61 15.46 -0.56
CA PHE A 78 6.14 16.62 -1.30
C PHE A 78 5.52 17.96 -0.88
N ASP A 79 4.24 17.97 -0.49
CA ASP A 79 3.55 19.18 0.00
C ASP A 79 4.04 19.66 1.37
N LEU A 80 4.80 18.82 2.09
CA LEU A 80 5.38 19.13 3.39
C LEU A 80 6.85 19.55 3.27
N MET A 81 7.54 19.00 2.26
CA MET A 81 8.97 19.16 2.06
C MET A 81 9.34 20.56 1.57
N PHE A 82 10.40 21.12 2.15
CA PHE A 82 11.04 22.31 1.65
C PHE A 82 11.78 22.00 0.34
N ASN A 83 11.44 22.74 -0.71
CA ASN A 83 12.09 22.60 -2.00
C ASN A 83 13.38 23.45 -2.04
N GLY A 84 14.52 22.80 -1.83
CA GLY A 84 15.81 23.45 -2.03
C GLY A 84 16.98 22.75 -1.34
N PRO A 85 18.19 23.27 -1.53
CA PRO A 85 19.36 22.78 -0.83
C PRO A 85 19.24 23.04 0.67
N PHE A 86 19.92 22.19 1.44
CA PHE A 86 19.93 22.24 2.91
C PHE A 86 20.30 23.62 3.47
N ASP A 87 21.27 24.32 2.87
CA ASP A 87 21.69 25.65 3.33
C ASP A 87 20.56 26.69 3.26
N LYS A 88 19.70 26.60 2.22
CA LYS A 88 18.53 27.47 2.12
C LYS A 88 17.48 27.11 3.17
N ALA A 89 17.29 25.82 3.44
CA ALA A 89 16.35 25.37 4.48
C ALA A 89 16.75 25.91 5.86
N LYS A 90 18.05 25.95 6.17
CA LYS A 90 18.57 26.54 7.42
C LYS A 90 18.28 28.04 7.52
N LEU A 91 18.52 28.77 6.43
CA LEU A 91 18.27 30.22 6.39
C LEU A 91 16.78 30.52 6.54
N GLU A 92 15.91 29.78 5.86
CA GLU A 92 14.46 29.91 5.95
C GLU A 92 13.94 29.56 7.35
N ALA A 93 14.43 28.48 7.95
CA ALA A 93 14.09 28.11 9.33
C ALA A 93 14.45 29.24 10.32
N SER A 94 15.64 29.83 10.17
CA SER A 94 16.07 30.97 10.99
C SER A 94 15.29 32.25 10.72
N SER A 95 14.88 32.50 9.46
CA SER A 95 14.12 33.69 9.06
C SER A 95 12.68 33.64 9.56
N LEU A 96 12.07 32.45 9.53
CA LEU A 96 10.69 32.21 9.95
C LEU A 96 10.54 31.85 11.43
N ASP A 97 11.65 31.80 12.17
CA ASP A 97 11.72 31.35 13.57
C ASP A 97 11.05 29.97 13.79
N LYS A 98 11.32 29.06 12.85
CA LYS A 98 10.84 27.68 12.85
C LYS A 98 11.97 26.71 13.12
N TRP A 99 11.64 25.57 13.70
CA TRP A 99 12.59 24.48 13.87
C TRP A 99 12.89 23.81 12.54
N LEU A 100 14.10 23.27 12.35
CA LEU A 100 14.44 22.50 11.15
C LEU A 100 14.32 21.00 11.46
N LEU A 101 13.40 20.31 10.78
CA LEU A 101 13.22 18.87 10.89
C LEU A 101 13.83 18.19 9.67
N ILE A 102 14.84 17.35 9.90
CA ILE A 102 15.55 16.60 8.85
C ILE A 102 15.08 15.15 8.90
N ASN A 103 14.59 14.63 7.78
CA ASN A 103 14.18 13.23 7.64
C ASN A 103 15.08 12.51 6.63
N LEU A 104 16.03 11.71 7.13
CA LEU A 104 16.91 10.90 6.30
C LEU A 104 16.22 9.56 6.03
N GLN A 105 15.92 9.27 4.76
CA GLN A 105 15.28 8.03 4.33
C GLN A 105 16.15 7.28 3.33
N SER A 106 16.03 5.96 3.32
CA SER A 106 16.62 5.07 2.32
C SER A 106 15.52 4.36 1.54
N THR A 107 15.66 4.25 0.23
CA THR A 107 14.75 3.48 -0.64
C THR A 107 14.90 1.97 -0.49
N GLU A 108 15.97 1.52 0.18
CA GLU A 108 16.23 0.10 0.44
C GLU A 108 15.54 -0.37 1.73
N GLU A 109 15.09 0.56 2.58
CA GLU A 109 14.50 0.25 3.87
C GLU A 109 12.97 0.40 3.85
N PHE A 110 12.26 -0.70 4.10
CA PHE A 110 10.80 -0.69 4.14
C PHE A 110 10.22 0.22 5.25
N SER A 111 10.92 0.36 6.38
CA SER A 111 10.54 1.28 7.46
C SER A 111 10.43 2.73 6.98
N SER A 112 11.29 3.16 6.06
CA SER A 112 11.25 4.51 5.47
C SER A 112 9.96 4.71 4.67
N HIS A 113 9.49 3.68 3.95
CA HIS A 113 8.21 3.73 3.25
C HIS A 113 7.02 3.75 4.23
N MET A 114 7.07 2.98 5.31
CA MET A 114 6.02 3.01 6.33
C MET A 114 5.85 4.39 6.97
N LEU A 115 6.94 5.13 7.19
CA LEU A 115 6.87 6.51 7.68
C LEU A 115 6.05 7.43 6.74
N ASN A 116 6.21 7.27 5.42
CA ASN A 116 5.45 8.06 4.45
C ASN A 116 3.94 7.81 4.56
N ARG A 117 3.55 6.55 4.75
CA ARG A 117 2.14 6.14 4.87
C ARG A 117 1.53 6.48 6.23
N ASP A 118 2.23 6.16 7.31
CA ASP A 118 1.64 6.14 8.65
C ASP A 118 1.83 7.47 9.38
N THR A 119 2.97 8.14 9.15
CA THR A 119 3.34 9.38 9.87
C THR A 119 3.11 10.62 9.02
N TRP A 120 3.70 10.69 7.82
CA TRP A 120 3.67 11.92 7.02
C TRP A 120 2.34 12.17 6.30
N ALA A 121 1.61 11.11 5.94
CA ALA A 121 0.28 11.24 5.38
C ALA A 121 -0.79 11.64 6.43
N ASN A 122 -0.48 11.57 7.73
CA ASN A 122 -1.40 11.99 8.77
C ASN A 122 -1.54 13.52 8.78
N GLU A 123 -2.76 14.02 8.57
CA GLU A 123 -3.03 15.45 8.47
C GLU A 123 -2.65 16.22 9.74
N ALA A 124 -2.94 15.69 10.93
CA ALA A 124 -2.60 16.37 12.19
C ALA A 124 -1.08 16.53 12.37
N VAL A 125 -0.31 15.51 11.98
CA VAL A 125 1.16 15.56 11.95
C VAL A 125 1.63 16.58 10.92
N ALA A 126 1.11 16.52 9.70
CA ALA A 126 1.48 17.44 8.63
C ALA A 126 1.16 18.89 8.99
N GLN A 127 0.02 19.19 9.61
CA GLN A 127 -0.31 20.54 10.09
C GLN A 127 0.66 21.01 11.17
N THR A 128 0.98 20.15 12.15
CA THR A 128 1.93 20.49 13.21
C THR A 128 3.31 20.82 12.64
N ILE A 129 3.76 20.06 11.66
CA ILE A 129 5.03 20.29 10.98
C ILE A 129 4.98 21.60 10.19
N ARG A 130 3.92 21.86 9.40
CA ARG A 130 3.78 23.13 8.65
C ARG A 130 3.81 24.36 9.55
N SER A 131 3.19 24.29 10.72
CA SER A 131 3.14 25.42 11.66
C SER A 131 4.48 25.70 12.32
N ASN A 132 5.22 24.67 12.74
CA ASN A 132 6.36 24.84 13.65
C ASN A 132 7.72 24.54 13.03
N PHE A 133 7.75 23.85 11.88
CA PHE A 133 8.98 23.32 11.29
C PHE A 133 9.14 23.72 9.82
N ILE A 134 10.40 23.77 9.39
CA ILE A 134 10.81 23.56 8.00
C ILE A 134 11.21 22.10 7.88
N PHE A 135 10.51 21.34 7.03
CA PHE A 135 10.77 19.92 6.83
C PHE A 135 11.71 19.72 5.64
N TRP A 136 12.84 19.05 5.82
CA TRP A 136 13.81 18.79 4.78
C TRP A 136 14.13 17.29 4.73
N GLN A 137 14.22 16.74 3.52
CA GLN A 137 14.43 15.32 3.28
C GLN A 137 15.24 15.12 1.99
#